data_AF-A0A270BWT0-F1
#
_entry.id   AF-A0A270BWT0-F1
#
_cell.length_a   1.000
_cell.length_b   1.000
_cell.length_c   1.000
_cell.angle_alpha   90.00
_cell.angle_beta   90.00
_cell.angle_gamma   90.00
#
_symmetry.space_group_name_H-M   'P 1'
#
loop_
_entity.id
_entity.type
_entity.pdbx_description
1 polymer ?
#
loop_
_entity_poly.entity_id
_entity_poly.type
_entity_poly.pdbx_seq_one_letter_code
_entity_poly.pdbx_strand_id
1 'polypeptide(L)'
;MPLPPLPRSHFLPDEIRLSVVPAPEKIQPEGEDAFLYLVVSQDRAGHLMATGLPINRRSPLMVTERSGIMFWLAKIADTTAGDSDTSPVVLRFKRSLVAQALEQDPDHTAEFSTPCYLLSGN
;
A
#
# COMPACT_ATOMS: atom_id res chain seq x y z
N MET A 1 31.79 -19.98 6.10
CA MET A 1 30.42 -19.59 6.45
C MET A 1 29.84 -18.81 5.27
N PRO A 2 28.74 -19.24 4.63
CA PRO A 2 28.05 -18.38 3.67
C PRO A 2 27.47 -17.17 4.42
N LEU A 3 27.56 -15.98 3.83
CA LEU A 3 26.94 -14.78 4.39
C LEU A 3 25.42 -14.96 4.44
N PRO A 4 24.73 -14.51 5.50
CA PRO A 4 23.28 -14.48 5.51
C PRO A 4 22.80 -13.63 4.31
N PRO A 5 21.71 -14.02 3.64
CA PRO A 5 21.17 -13.24 2.55
C PRO A 5 20.84 -11.83 3.05
N LEU A 6 21.18 -10.82 2.25
CA LEU A 6 20.92 -9.43 2.58
C LEU A 6 19.41 -9.24 2.84
N PRO A 7 19.03 -8.44 3.85
CA PRO A 7 17.63 -8.10 4.08
C PRO A 7 17.03 -7.54 2.80
N ARG A 8 15.84 -8.04 2.46
CA ARG A 8 15.11 -7.57 1.28
C ARG A 8 14.82 -6.08 1.42
N SER A 9 15.22 -5.28 0.43
CA SER A 9 14.99 -3.83 0.44
C SER A 9 13.77 -3.39 -0.37
N HIS A 10 13.28 -4.22 -1.28
CA HIS A 10 12.12 -3.94 -2.11
C HIS A 10 11.39 -5.22 -2.56
N PHE A 11 10.10 -5.08 -2.82
CA PHE A 11 9.31 -6.06 -3.55
C PHE A 11 9.15 -5.62 -5.01
N LEU A 12 9.50 -6.50 -5.94
CA LEU A 12 9.37 -6.17 -7.36
C LEU A 12 7.89 -6.20 -7.79
N PRO A 13 7.47 -5.34 -8.74
CA PRO A 13 6.08 -5.28 -9.17
C PRO A 13 5.52 -6.64 -9.61
N ASP A 14 6.28 -7.37 -10.43
CA ASP A 14 5.89 -8.69 -10.95
C ASP A 14 5.75 -9.76 -9.87
N GLU A 15 6.60 -9.67 -8.85
CA GLU A 15 6.64 -10.62 -7.74
C GLU A 15 5.37 -10.55 -6.93
N ILE A 16 4.92 -9.35 -6.57
CA ILE A 16 3.76 -9.15 -5.69
C ILE A 16 2.45 -8.98 -6.46
N ARG A 17 2.50 -9.07 -7.80
CA ARG A 17 1.38 -8.75 -8.70
C ARG A 17 0.88 -7.32 -8.49
N LEU A 18 1.81 -6.38 -8.39
CA LEU A 18 1.50 -4.96 -8.26
C LEU A 18 0.75 -4.50 -9.50
N SER A 19 -0.40 -3.87 -9.30
CA SER A 19 -1.22 -3.35 -10.38
C SER A 19 -1.97 -2.10 -9.95
N VAL A 20 -2.25 -1.23 -10.90
CA VAL A 20 -3.15 -0.08 -10.70
C VAL A 20 -4.58 -0.58 -10.66
N VAL A 21 -5.37 -0.06 -9.73
CA VAL A 21 -6.81 -0.34 -9.68
C VAL A 21 -7.54 0.70 -10.52
N PRO A 22 -8.20 0.30 -11.61
CA PRO A 22 -9.00 1.23 -12.40
C PRO A 22 -10.27 1.62 -11.63
N ALA A 23 -10.62 2.90 -11.64
CA ALA A 23 -11.83 3.43 -11.00
C ALA A 23 -12.00 2.97 -9.54
N PRO A 24 -11.07 3.35 -8.64
CA PRO A 24 -11.09 2.89 -7.25
C PRO A 24 -12.38 3.27 -6.50
N GLU A 25 -13.07 4.32 -6.92
CA GLU A 25 -14.38 4.75 -6.41
C GLU A 25 -15.52 3.73 -6.65
N LYS A 26 -15.32 2.77 -7.56
CA LYS A 26 -16.29 1.71 -7.86
C LYS A 26 -16.03 0.42 -7.09
N ILE A 27 -14.97 0.37 -6.29
CA ILE A 27 -14.65 -0.80 -5.47
C ILE A 27 -15.67 -0.89 -4.34
N GLN A 28 -16.32 -2.05 -4.21
CA GLN A 28 -17.22 -2.30 -3.08
C GLN A 28 -16.38 -2.49 -1.80
N PRO A 29 -16.68 -1.78 -0.70
CA PRO A 29 -15.88 -1.87 0.53
C PRO A 29 -16.03 -3.21 1.24
N GLU A 30 -17.04 -4.00 0.88
CA GLU A 30 -17.33 -5.28 1.51
C GLU A 30 -16.60 -6.46 0.84
N GLY A 31 -16.28 -7.46 1.66
CA GLY A 31 -15.64 -8.69 1.26
C GLY A 31 -14.13 -8.67 1.42
N GLU A 32 -13.60 -9.77 1.96
CA GLU A 32 -12.16 -10.01 1.96
C GLU A 32 -11.69 -10.28 0.53
N ASP A 33 -10.59 -9.64 0.15
CA ASP A 33 -9.81 -10.11 -0.98
C ASP A 33 -8.37 -10.37 -0.56
N ALA A 34 -7.71 -11.25 -1.31
CA ALA A 34 -6.33 -11.60 -1.04
C ALA A 34 -5.34 -10.47 -1.38
N PHE A 35 -5.80 -9.21 -1.40
CA PHE A 35 -5.04 -8.04 -1.80
C PHE A 35 -4.91 -7.05 -0.65
N LEU A 36 -3.85 -6.25 -0.74
CA LEU A 36 -3.68 -5.02 0.01
C LEU A 36 -3.58 -3.86 -0.97
N TYR A 37 -3.96 -2.69 -0.47
CA TYR A 37 -4.11 -1.49 -1.25
C TYR A 37 -3.21 -0.38 -0.70
N LEU A 38 -2.67 0.41 -1.62
CA LEU A 38 -1.84 1.56 -1.33
C LEU A 38 -2.36 2.74 -2.15
N VAL A 39 -2.66 3.85 -1.48
CA VAL A 39 -3.11 5.08 -2.14
C VAL A 39 -1.95 6.10 -2.14
N VAL A 40 -1.54 6.54 -3.32
CA VAL A 40 -0.39 7.43 -3.54
C VAL A 40 -0.67 8.42 -4.66
N SER A 41 0.16 9.45 -4.82
CA SER A 41 0.09 10.31 -6.00
C SER A 41 0.45 9.56 -7.29
N GLN A 42 -0.02 10.06 -8.44
CA GLN A 42 0.28 9.47 -9.74
C GLN A 42 1.79 9.33 -10.03
N ASP A 43 2.58 10.35 -9.71
CA ASP A 43 4.04 10.32 -9.88
C ASP A 43 4.67 9.18 -9.06
N ARG A 44 4.30 9.10 -7.77
CA ARG A 44 4.78 8.05 -6.88
C ARG A 44 4.30 6.66 -7.31
N ALA A 45 3.09 6.54 -7.84
CA ALA A 45 2.60 5.29 -8.41
C ALA A 45 3.46 4.84 -9.60
N GLY A 46 3.80 5.74 -10.52
CA GLY A 46 4.70 5.46 -11.64
C GLY A 46 6.07 4.98 -11.17
N HIS A 47 6.65 5.65 -10.18
CA HIS A 47 7.90 5.22 -9.55
C HIS A 47 7.79 3.82 -8.93
N LEU A 48 6.78 3.54 -8.11
CA LEU A 48 6.60 2.24 -7.46
C LEU A 48 6.33 1.11 -8.47
N MET A 49 5.62 1.40 -9.57
CA MET A 49 5.40 0.45 -10.65
C MET A 49 6.67 0.15 -11.45
N ALA A 50 7.64 1.07 -11.48
CA ALA A 50 8.92 0.87 -12.16
C ALA A 50 9.98 0.23 -11.25
N THR A 51 10.07 0.65 -9.98
CA THR A 51 11.16 0.26 -9.06
C THR A 51 10.75 -0.75 -8.00
N GLY A 52 9.43 -1.00 -7.83
CA GLY A 52 8.90 -1.84 -6.78
C GLY A 52 8.56 -1.10 -5.48
N LEU A 53 7.95 -1.82 -4.54
CA LEU A 53 7.60 -1.32 -3.22
C LEU A 53 8.82 -1.36 -2.30
N PRO A 54 9.31 -0.21 -1.79
CA PRO A 54 10.39 -0.20 -0.80
C PRO A 54 9.94 -0.81 0.52
N ILE A 55 10.84 -1.52 1.16
CA ILE A 55 10.69 -2.06 2.51
C ILE A 55 11.61 -1.22 3.40
N ASN A 56 11.02 -0.35 4.22
CA ASN A 56 11.80 0.60 5.01
C ASN A 56 11.19 0.83 6.39
N ARG A 57 11.86 0.36 7.45
CA ARG A 57 11.42 0.56 8.84
C ARG A 57 11.37 2.03 9.27
N ARG A 58 12.18 2.91 8.67
CA ARG A 58 12.23 4.35 9.03
C ARG A 58 11.13 5.16 8.34
N SER A 59 10.59 4.65 7.23
CA SER A 59 9.51 5.26 6.48
C SER A 59 8.65 4.15 5.88
N PRO A 60 7.89 3.44 6.73
CA PRO A 60 7.09 2.31 6.27
C PRO A 60 5.96 2.78 5.37
N LEU A 61 5.62 1.96 4.38
CA LEU A 61 4.43 2.23 3.58
C LEU A 61 3.20 1.74 4.34
N MET A 62 2.26 2.65 4.58
CA MET A 62 0.96 2.28 5.12
C MET A 62 0.09 1.70 3.99
N VAL A 63 -0.41 0.50 4.22
CA VAL A 63 -1.24 -0.24 3.27
C VAL A 63 -2.52 -0.66 3.99
N THR A 64 -3.60 -0.80 3.25
CA THR A 64 -4.93 -1.06 3.82
C THR A 64 -5.62 -2.21 3.11
N GLU A 65 -6.60 -2.79 3.77
CA GLU A 65 -7.57 -3.66 3.11
C GLU A 65 -8.53 -2.85 2.23
N ARG A 66 -9.36 -3.57 1.47
CA ARG A 66 -10.29 -2.96 0.53
C ARG A 66 -11.21 -1.90 1.17
N SER A 67 -11.65 -2.16 2.40
CA SER A 67 -12.55 -1.28 3.15
C SER A 67 -11.94 0.10 3.45
N GLY A 68 -10.60 0.21 3.53
CA GLY A 68 -9.93 1.48 3.84
C GLY A 68 -9.69 2.37 2.61
N ILE A 69 -9.89 1.89 1.38
CA ILE A 69 -9.56 2.66 0.15
C ILE A 69 -10.32 4.00 0.12
N MET A 70 -11.63 3.98 0.39
CA MET A 70 -12.46 5.19 0.34
C MET A 70 -12.02 6.25 1.36
N PHE A 71 -11.67 5.79 2.56
CA PHE A 71 -11.14 6.68 3.59
C PHE A 71 -9.82 7.32 3.14
N TRP A 72 -8.90 6.53 2.58
CA TRP A 72 -7.61 7.03 2.10
C TRP A 72 -7.74 8.01 0.94
N LEU A 73 -8.67 7.76 0.01
CA LEU A 73 -8.97 8.70 -1.06
C LEU A 73 -9.48 10.04 -0.51
N ALA A 74 -10.39 10.00 0.48
CA ALA A 74 -10.89 11.21 1.13
C ALA A 74 -9.76 11.97 1.86
N LYS A 75 -8.90 11.26 2.60
CA LYS A 75 -7.77 11.86 3.33
C LYS A 75 -6.77 12.54 2.40
N ILE A 76 -6.46 11.93 1.25
CA ILE A 76 -5.59 12.57 0.25
C ILE A 76 -6.29 13.78 -0.36
N ALA A 77 -7.57 13.67 -0.74
CA ALA A 77 -8.32 14.80 -1.28
C ALA A 77 -8.37 16.01 -0.33
N ASP A 78 -8.52 15.76 0.98
CA ASP A 78 -8.49 16.81 2.01
C ASP A 78 -7.09 17.44 2.15
N THR A 79 -6.03 16.64 2.00
CA THR A 79 -4.64 17.11 2.09
C THR A 79 -4.22 17.89 0.85
N THR A 80 -4.74 17.52 -0.33
CA THR A 80 -4.43 18.14 -1.62
C THR A 80 -5.45 19.21 -2.03
N ALA A 81 -6.34 19.65 -1.14
CA ALA A 81 -7.38 20.64 -1.42
C ALA A 81 -6.85 22.03 -1.88
N GLY A 82 -5.52 22.21 -1.95
CA GLY A 82 -4.86 23.38 -2.56
C GLY A 82 -3.95 23.06 -3.76
N ASP A 83 -3.79 21.80 -4.15
CA ASP A 83 -2.84 21.35 -5.18
C ASP A 83 -3.60 20.51 -6.23
N SER A 84 -4.14 21.18 -7.26
CA SER A 84 -5.08 20.58 -8.22
C SER A 84 -4.50 19.51 -9.15
N ASP A 85 -3.19 19.25 -9.06
CA ASP A 85 -2.46 18.41 -10.05
C ASP A 85 -2.14 17.00 -9.55
N THR A 86 -2.40 16.69 -8.27
CA THR A 86 -2.12 15.35 -7.71
C THR A 86 -3.37 14.49 -7.65
N SER A 87 -3.71 13.85 -8.76
CA SER A 87 -4.73 12.79 -8.77
C SER A 87 -4.24 11.57 -7.97
N PRO A 88 -5.01 11.08 -6.97
CA PRO A 88 -4.66 9.90 -6.22
C PRO A 88 -4.81 8.65 -7.09
N VAL A 89 -3.83 7.75 -6.99
CA VAL A 89 -3.80 6.46 -7.65
C VAL A 89 -3.80 5.36 -6.60
N VAL A 90 -4.66 4.36 -6.80
CA VAL A 90 -4.72 3.17 -5.95
C VAL A 90 -3.95 2.04 -6.62
N LEU A 91 -2.95 1.54 -5.91
CA LEU A 91 -2.23 0.32 -6.26
C LEU A 91 -2.77 -0.83 -5.42
N ARG A 92 -2.77 -2.04 -6.00
CA ARG A 92 -3.05 -3.29 -5.29
C ARG A 92 -1.96 -4.32 -5.52
N PHE A 93 -1.75 -5.19 -4.54
CA PHE A 93 -0.80 -6.31 -4.60
C PHE A 93 -1.25 -7.44 -3.67
N LYS A 94 -0.76 -8.67 -3.89
CA LYS A 94 -1.21 -9.83 -3.12
C LYS A 94 -0.65 -9.82 -1.69
N ARG A 95 -1.55 -9.91 -0.71
CA ARG A 95 -1.20 -9.94 0.72
C ARG A 95 -0.23 -11.07 1.06
N SER A 96 -0.50 -12.28 0.57
CA SER A 96 0.33 -13.46 0.88
C SER A 96 1.77 -13.36 0.41
N LEU A 97 2.07 -12.50 -0.57
CA LEU A 97 3.40 -12.33 -1.14
C LEU A 97 4.25 -11.31 -0.37
N VAL A 98 3.63 -10.50 0.47
CA VAL A 98 4.31 -9.51 1.33
C VAL A 98 4.16 -9.81 2.82
N ALA A 99 3.42 -10.86 3.19
CA ALA A 99 3.01 -11.14 4.56
C ALA A 99 4.17 -11.16 5.58
N GLN A 100 5.34 -11.66 5.19
CA GLN A 100 6.54 -11.71 6.04
C GLN A 100 7.17 -10.33 6.34
N ALA A 101 6.80 -9.30 5.57
CA ALA A 101 7.30 -7.93 5.71
C ALA A 101 6.24 -6.94 6.22
N LEU A 102 5.00 -7.42 6.38
CA LEU A 102 3.96 -6.69 7.09
C LEU A 102 4.21 -6.80 8.59
N GLU A 103 3.85 -5.74 9.31
CA GLU A 103 3.72 -5.84 10.75
C GLU A 103 2.69 -6.91 11.15
N GLN A 104 2.97 -7.59 12.27
CA GLN A 104 2.16 -8.73 12.73
C GLN A 104 0.86 -8.29 13.40
N ASP A 105 0.87 -7.12 14.03
CA ASP A 105 -0.29 -6.55 14.70
C ASP A 105 -0.75 -5.36 13.86
N PRO A 106 -1.90 -5.45 13.15
CA PRO A 106 -2.47 -4.27 12.54
C PRO A 106 -2.78 -3.28 13.65
N ASP A 107 -2.14 -2.11 13.61
CA ASP A 107 -2.59 -1.03 14.48
C ASP A 107 -4.06 -0.75 14.13
N HIS A 108 -4.96 -1.06 15.07
CA HIS A 108 -6.33 -0.57 15.05
C HIS A 108 -6.24 0.93 15.33
N THR A 109 -5.76 1.72 14.37
CA THR A 109 -5.73 3.16 14.54
C THR A 109 -7.18 3.59 14.69
N ALA A 110 -7.53 4.09 15.88
CA ALA A 110 -8.88 4.52 16.24
C ALA A 110 -9.47 5.59 15.28
N GLU A 111 -8.67 6.07 14.33
CA GLU A 111 -9.03 7.00 13.25
C GLU A 111 -9.66 6.33 12.02
N PHE A 112 -9.41 5.03 11.75
CA PHE A 112 -9.70 4.43 10.43
C PHE A 112 -10.78 3.35 10.39
N SER A 113 -11.21 2.82 11.55
CA SER A 113 -12.18 1.71 11.69
C SER A 113 -11.95 0.50 10.75
N THR A 114 -10.75 0.37 10.18
CA THR A 114 -10.39 -0.62 9.14
C THR A 114 -8.95 -1.08 9.37
N PRO A 115 -8.62 -2.37 9.09
CA PRO A 115 -7.26 -2.86 9.24
C PRO A 115 -6.29 -2.12 8.32
N CYS A 116 -5.26 -1.51 8.92
CA CYS A 116 -4.12 -0.92 8.24
C CYS A 116 -2.86 -1.66 8.69
N TYR A 117 -1.88 -1.76 7.78
CA TYR A 117 -0.62 -2.43 8.03
C TYR A 117 0.53 -1.55 7.57
N LEU A 118 1.65 -1.62 8.29
CA LEU A 118 2.92 -1.04 7.86
C LEU A 118 3.78 -2.08 7.14
N LEU A 119 4.18 -1.76 5.92
CA LEU A 119 5.21 -2.49 5.17
C LEU A 119 6.59 -1.97 5.55
N SER A 120 7.13 -2.48 6.65
CA SER A 120 8.37 -2.00 7.29
C SER A 120 9.55 -2.96 7.10
N GLY A 121 9.28 -4.24 6.87
CA GLY A 121 10.28 -5.31 6.86
C GLY A 121 10.59 -5.76 8.29
N ASN A 122 10.40 -7.04 8.55
CA ASN A 122 10.54 -7.61 9.88
C ASN A 122 11.99 -7.75 10.32
#